data_AF-A0A0N4TB16-F1
#
_entry.id   AF-A0A0N4TB16-F1
#
_cell.length_a   1.000
_cell.length_b   1.000
_cell.length_c   1.000
_cell.angle_alpha   90.00
_cell.angle_beta   90.00
_cell.angle_gamma   90.00
#
_symmetry.space_group_name_H-M   'P 1'
#
loop_
_entity.id
_entity.type
_entity.pdbx_description
1 polymer ?
#
loop_
_entity_poly.entity_id
_entity_poly.type
_entity_poly.pdbx_seq_one_letter_code
_entity_poly.pdbx_strand_id
1 'polypeptide(L)'
;MIDNNNASSITTTTTTTTTTMSTNLSMNQNLDGHSNVVHIAEWNECYQKLTTCDSNGLIIVWLTQSDSWYEEMINKRNKSVVVGMAWSHNGSKIAIAYEDGIYF
;
A
#
# COMPACT_ATOMS: atom_id res chain seq x y z
N MET A 1 12.10 15.69 -68.17
CA MET A 1 12.60 16.99 -67.70
C MET A 1 11.68 17.47 -66.59
N ILE A 2 12.11 17.26 -65.34
CA ILE A 2 12.16 18.21 -64.19
C ILE A 2 11.70 19.64 -64.61
N ASP A 3 10.77 20.39 -63.97
CA ASP A 3 10.67 20.70 -62.53
C ASP A 3 9.44 21.58 -62.15
N ASN A 4 9.02 21.49 -60.86
CA ASN A 4 8.64 22.57 -59.90
C ASN A 4 7.58 23.66 -60.26
N ASN A 5 6.74 24.19 -59.36
CA ASN A 5 6.50 24.05 -57.92
C ASN A 5 5.22 24.84 -57.54
N ASN A 6 4.79 24.63 -56.29
CA ASN A 6 4.15 25.58 -55.35
C ASN A 6 2.64 25.44 -55.09
N ALA A 7 2.12 25.29 -53.87
CA ALA A 7 2.49 24.59 -52.64
C ALA A 7 1.31 24.82 -51.67
N SER A 8 0.97 23.83 -50.85
CA SER A 8 0.59 24.08 -49.44
C SER A 8 0.39 22.76 -48.66
N SER A 9 1.42 22.46 -47.86
CA SER A 9 1.38 21.96 -46.48
C SER A 9 0.75 20.58 -46.20
N ILE A 10 1.61 19.56 -46.12
CA ILE A 10 1.35 18.34 -45.32
C ILE A 10 1.56 18.72 -43.85
N THR A 11 0.48 18.74 -43.07
CA THR A 11 0.55 18.78 -41.60
C THR A 11 0.58 17.33 -41.11
N THR A 12 1.79 16.81 -40.85
CA THR A 12 1.98 15.56 -40.13
C THR A 12 1.59 15.78 -38.68
N THR A 13 0.40 15.32 -38.28
CA THR A 13 0.04 15.24 -36.86
C THR A 13 0.82 14.08 -36.26
N THR A 14 1.94 14.39 -35.61
CA THR A 14 2.66 13.46 -34.74
C THR A 14 1.76 13.17 -33.54
N THR A 15 0.92 12.15 -33.62
CA THR A 15 0.22 11.62 -32.44
C THR A 15 1.27 10.94 -31.57
N THR A 16 1.92 11.70 -30.69
CA THR A 16 2.61 11.13 -29.53
C THR A 16 1.56 10.38 -28.72
N THR A 17 1.50 9.07 -28.91
CA THR A 17 0.82 8.15 -28.02
C THR A 17 1.54 8.20 -26.67
N THR A 18 1.16 9.15 -25.82
CA THR A 18 1.34 8.99 -24.37
C THR A 18 0.43 7.86 -23.95
N THR A 19 0.92 6.62 -24.09
CA THR A 19 0.34 5.45 -23.47
C THR A 19 0.45 5.67 -21.97
N THR A 20 -0.58 6.25 -21.38
CA THR A 20 -0.80 6.15 -19.94
C THR A 20 -0.94 4.67 -19.65
N MET A 21 0.15 4.05 -19.20
CA MET A 21 0.12 2.72 -18.60
C MET A 21 -0.82 2.82 -17.40
N SER A 22 -2.10 2.56 -17.63
CA SER A 22 -3.05 2.29 -16.56
C SER A 22 -2.58 0.99 -15.92
N THR A 23 -1.71 1.09 -14.92
CA THR A 23 -1.45 -0.04 -14.02
C THR A 23 -2.78 -0.34 -13.35
N ASN A 24 -3.45 -1.39 -13.84
CA ASN A 24 -4.63 -1.91 -13.19
C ASN A 24 -4.16 -2.43 -11.82
N LEU A 25 -4.48 -1.69 -10.75
CA LEU A 25 -4.26 -2.11 -9.38
C LEU A 25 -5.26 -3.23 -9.07
N SER A 26 -5.00 -4.43 -9.58
CA SER A 26 -5.98 -5.53 -9.63
C SER A 26 -6.08 -6.33 -8.34
N MET A 27 -5.39 -5.92 -7.27
CA MET A 27 -5.42 -6.66 -6.02
C MET A 27 -6.31 -5.96 -4.99
N ASN A 28 -7.57 -6.38 -4.94
CA ASN A 28 -8.55 -5.94 -3.96
C ASN A 28 -9.09 -7.16 -3.19
N GLN A 29 -8.25 -7.71 -2.32
CA GLN A 29 -8.60 -8.83 -1.45
C GLN A 29 -9.02 -8.28 -0.08
N ASN A 30 -10.12 -8.81 0.47
CA ASN A 30 -10.50 -8.53 1.85
C ASN A 30 -9.58 -9.29 2.82
N LEU A 31 -9.10 -8.58 3.84
CA LEU A 31 -8.27 -9.15 4.90
C LEU A 31 -9.15 -9.46 6.12
N ASP A 32 -9.67 -10.69 6.14
CA ASP A 32 -10.61 -11.14 7.18
C ASP A 32 -9.85 -11.56 8.45
N GLY A 33 -9.74 -10.66 9.43
CA GLY A 33 -9.10 -10.95 10.72
C GLY A 33 -9.53 -10.02 11.86
N HIS A 34 -9.90 -8.77 11.54
CA HIS A 34 -10.44 -7.82 12.51
C HIS A 34 -11.97 -7.97 12.63
N SER A 35 -12.46 -7.97 13.88
CA SER A 35 -13.91 -7.95 14.18
C SER A 35 -14.40 -6.57 14.61
N ASN A 36 -13.52 -5.57 14.67
CA ASN A 36 -13.81 -4.21 15.10
C ASN A 36 -13.29 -3.20 14.08
N VAL A 37 -13.54 -1.92 14.33
CA VAL A 37 -13.09 -0.84 13.45
C VAL A 37 -11.56 -0.82 13.43
N VAL A 38 -10.99 -1.01 12.25
CA VAL A 38 -9.57 -0.79 11.98
C VAL A 38 -9.35 0.71 11.87
N HIS A 39 -8.41 1.24 12.65
CA HIS A 39 -8.17 2.68 12.73
C HIS A 39 -6.71 3.10 12.46
N ILE A 40 -5.76 2.16 12.42
CA ILE A 40 -4.37 2.41 11.99
C ILE A 40 -3.96 1.32 11.00
N ALA A 41 -3.25 1.75 9.95
CA ALA A 41 -2.62 0.89 8.97
C ALA A 41 -1.23 1.47 8.61
N GLU A 42 -0.17 0.67 8.75
CA GLU A 42 1.22 1.08 8.55
C GLU A 42 1.94 0.10 7.62
N TRP A 43 2.61 0.63 6.60
CA TRP A 43 3.40 -0.16 5.65
C TRP A 43 4.83 -0.37 6.17
N ASN A 44 5.30 -1.62 6.02
CA ASN A 44 6.71 -1.96 6.06
C ASN A 44 7.20 -2.11 4.62
N GLU A 45 7.68 -1.01 4.06
CA GLU A 45 8.16 -0.95 2.67
C GLU A 45 9.35 -1.89 2.43
N CYS A 46 10.21 -2.10 3.43
CA CYS A 46 11.40 -2.95 3.30
C CYS A 46 11.06 -4.42 3.10
N TYR A 47 9.97 -4.89 3.73
CA TYR A 47 9.58 -6.30 3.72
C TYR A 47 8.22 -6.56 3.06
N GLN A 48 7.60 -5.53 2.48
CA GLN A 48 6.31 -5.61 1.80
C GLN A 48 5.22 -6.21 2.70
N LYS A 49 5.14 -5.70 3.94
CA LYS A 49 4.15 -6.11 4.93
C LYS A 49 3.23 -4.95 5.26
N LEU A 50 1.97 -5.27 5.56
CA LEU A 50 1.00 -4.30 6.06
C LEU A 50 0.71 -4.63 7.51
N THR A 51 0.79 -3.65 8.40
CA THR A 51 0.37 -3.82 9.81
C THR A 51 -0.88 -3.03 10.08
N THR A 52 -1.92 -3.69 10.58
CA THR A 52 -3.20 -3.06 10.92
C THR A 52 -3.51 -3.25 12.40
N CYS A 53 -4.25 -2.32 12.99
CA CYS A 53 -4.83 -2.54 14.31
C CYS A 53 -6.28 -2.07 14.41
N ASP A 54 -7.04 -2.72 15.28
CA ASP A 54 -8.42 -2.35 15.57
C ASP A 54 -8.62 -1.69 16.94
N SER A 55 -9.83 -1.16 17.14
CA SER A 55 -10.24 -0.46 18.35
C SER A 55 -10.20 -1.28 19.64
N ASN A 56 -10.01 -2.60 19.58
CA ASN A 56 -9.84 -3.46 20.76
C ASN A 56 -8.37 -3.83 21.04
N GLY A 57 -7.44 -3.26 20.26
CA GLY A 57 -6.01 -3.50 20.40
C GLY A 57 -5.56 -4.84 19.82
N LEU A 58 -6.33 -5.42 18.88
CA LEU A 58 -5.83 -6.49 18.02
C LEU A 58 -4.94 -5.87 16.95
N ILE A 59 -3.73 -6.41 16.80
CA ILE A 59 -2.77 -6.04 15.75
C ILE A 59 -2.55 -7.26 14.87
N ILE A 60 -2.58 -7.07 13.55
CA ILE A 60 -2.25 -8.10 12.56
C ILE A 60 -1.16 -7.57 11.64
N VAL A 61 -0.11 -8.37 11.43
CA VAL A 61 0.87 -8.16 10.37
C VAL A 61 0.52 -9.09 9.21
N TRP A 62 0.22 -8.49 8.08
CA TRP A 62 -0.12 -9.15 6.84
C TRP A 62 1.11 -9.23 5.94
N LEU A 63 1.30 -10.40 5.35
CA LEU A 63 2.32 -10.64 4.33
C LEU A 63 1.63 -11.03 3.03
N THR A 64 2.08 -10.45 1.92
CA THR A 64 1.68 -10.92 0.59
C THR A 64 2.68 -11.95 0.07
N GLN A 65 2.18 -13.11 -0.35
CA GLN A 65 2.97 -14.15 -1.01
C GLN A 65 2.16 -14.68 -2.20
N SER A 66 2.74 -14.62 -3.40
CA SER A 66 2.10 -15.12 -4.63
C SER A 66 0.67 -14.59 -4.84
N ASP A 67 0.51 -13.27 -4.72
CA ASP A 67 -0.78 -12.57 -4.84
C ASP A 67 -1.86 -13.05 -3.86
N SER A 68 -1.46 -13.53 -2.70
CA SER A 68 -2.35 -13.91 -1.61
C SER A 68 -1.86 -13.30 -0.30
N TRP A 69 -2.79 -12.76 0.47
CA TRP A 69 -2.50 -12.22 1.80
C TRP A 69 -2.65 -13.26 2.90
N TYR A 70 -1.73 -13.20 3.87
CA TYR A 70 -1.68 -14.10 5.01
C TYR A 70 -1.41 -13.32 6.30
N GLU A 71 -1.96 -13.79 7.41
CA GLU A 71 -1.63 -13.34 8.75
C GLU A 71 -0.26 -13.90 9.15
N GLU A 72 0.79 -13.06 9.13
CA GLU A 72 2.13 -13.46 9.57
C GLU A 72 2.22 -13.41 11.10
N MET A 73 1.63 -12.39 11.72
CA MET A 73 1.63 -12.21 13.17
C MET A 73 0.29 -11.66 13.65
N ILE A 74 -0.15 -12.16 14.80
CA ILE A 74 -1.35 -11.69 15.48
C ILE A 74 -0.96 -11.34 16.93
N ASN A 75 -1.22 -10.12 17.36
CA ASN A 75 -1.10 -9.70 18.75
C ASN A 75 -2.48 -9.30 19.29
N LYS A 76 -3.01 -10.10 20.21
CA LYS A 76 -4.30 -9.86 20.87
C LYS A 76 -4.07 -9.51 22.33
N ARG A 77 -3.82 -8.23 22.61
CA ARG A 77 -3.60 -7.78 23.98
C ARG A 77 -4.91 -7.66 24.78
N ASN A 78 -6.02 -7.28 24.12
CA ASN A 78 -7.35 -7.07 24.70
C ASN A 78 -7.34 -6.24 25.99
N LYS A 79 -6.44 -5.27 26.09
CA LYS A 79 -6.17 -4.53 27.33
C LYS A 79 -6.11 -3.01 27.15
N SER A 80 -5.64 -2.53 26.00
CA SER A 80 -5.57 -1.11 25.69
C SER A 80 -5.65 -0.92 24.18
N VAL A 81 -6.18 0.21 23.78
CA VAL A 81 -6.20 0.66 22.39
C VAL A 81 -4.79 1.05 21.97
N VAL A 82 -4.44 0.72 20.71
CA VAL A 82 -3.22 1.19 20.05
C VAL A 82 -3.48 2.59 19.52
N VAL A 83 -2.64 3.54 19.89
CA VAL A 83 -2.78 4.96 19.48
C VAL A 83 -1.73 5.39 18.46
N GLY A 84 -0.70 4.57 18.24
CA GLY A 84 0.31 4.81 17.22
C GLY A 84 1.13 3.57 16.91
N MET A 85 1.55 3.44 15.65
CA MET A 85 2.47 2.41 15.19
C MET A 85 3.48 3.04 14.22
N ALA A 86 4.72 2.57 14.21
CA ALA A 86 5.71 3.01 13.23
C ALA A 86 6.77 1.93 13.02
N TRP A 87 7.02 1.58 11.76
CA TRP A 87 8.15 0.73 11.40
C TRP A 87 9.46 1.51 11.45
N SER A 88 10.53 0.85 11.88
CA SER A 88 11.88 1.38 11.75
C SER A 88 12.23 1.56 10.27
N HIS A 89 13.13 2.49 9.95
CA HIS A 89 13.51 2.78 8.57
C HIS A 89 14.02 1.55 7.80
N ASN A 90 14.66 0.60 8.49
CA ASN A 90 15.12 -0.66 7.91
C ASN A 90 14.07 -1.79 7.98
N GLY A 91 12.84 -1.51 8.41
CA GLY A 91 11.74 -2.46 8.54
C GLY A 91 11.90 -3.57 9.58
N SER A 92 13.02 -3.62 10.31
CA SER A 92 13.33 -4.74 11.21
C SER A 92 12.57 -4.74 12.54
N LYS A 93 12.02 -3.58 12.93
CA LYS A 93 11.29 -3.39 14.18
C LYS A 93 10.08 -2.51 13.93
N ILE A 94 9.05 -2.70 14.74
CA ILE A 94 7.91 -1.80 14.84
C ILE A 94 7.84 -1.28 16.26
N ALA A 95 7.57 0.01 16.42
CA ALA A 95 7.22 0.62 17.69
C ALA A 95 5.70 0.75 17.77
N ILE A 96 5.12 0.36 18.91
CA ILE A 96 3.67 0.41 19.15
C ILE A 96 3.44 1.19 20.44
N ALA A 97 2.61 2.24 20.37
CA ALA A 97 2.17 3.02 21.52
C ALA A 97 0.73 2.68 21.88
N TYR A 98 0.48 2.41 23.16
CA TYR A 98 -0.84 2.17 23.71
C TYR A 98 -1.34 3.37 24.52
N GLU A 99 -2.66 3.53 24.57
CA GLU A 99 -3.32 4.59 25.35
C GLU A 99 -2.97 4.54 26.85
N ASP A 100 -2.73 3.34 27.39
CA ASP A 100 -2.30 3.12 28.79
C ASP A 100 -0.85 3.59 29.10
N GLY A 101 -0.20 4.26 28.14
CA GLY A 101 1.14 4.83 28.27
C GLY A 101 2.27 3.82 28.12
N ILE A 102 1.95 2.55 27.88
CA ILE A 102 2.95 1.50 27.62
C ILE A 102 3.31 1.51 26.12
N TYR A 103 4.60 1.40 25.82
CA TYR A 103 5.10 1.26 24.44
C TYR A 103 6.06 0.07 24.36
N PHE A 104 6.02 -0.68 23.26
CA PHE A 104 6.88 -1.83 22.99
C PHE A 104 7.40 -1.82 21.55
#